data_AF-A0A7Y9W0P9-F1
#
_entry.id   AF-A0A7Y9W0P9-F1
#
_cell.length_a   1.000
_cell.length_b   1.000
_cell.length_c   1.000
_cell.angle_alpha   90.00
_cell.angle_beta   90.00
_cell.angle_gamma   90.00
#
_symmetry.space_group_name_H-M   'P 1'
#
loop_
_entity.id
_entity.type
_entity.pdbx_description
1 polymer ?
#
loop_
_entity_poly.entity_id
_entity_poly.type
_entity_poly.pdbx_seq_one_letter_code
_entity_poly.pdbx_strand_id
1 'polypeptide(L)' 'MRITEVSVIKAARDWAAKNDRDASKAVNEAEDAIGKIKSKFIGDQYQKALEGIYQHYMEL' A
#
# COMPACT_ATOMS: atom_id res chain seq x y z
N MET A 1 -10.47 -6.24 -10.15
CA MET A 1 -9.90 -4.89 -10.30
C MET A 1 -8.41 -4.99 -9.99
N ARG A 2 -7.52 -4.52 -10.87
CA ARG A 2 -6.08 -4.64 -10.64
C ARG A 2 -5.62 -3.56 -9.66
N ILE A 3 -5.04 -3.95 -8.53
CA ILE A 3 -4.46 -3.01 -7.56
C ILE A 3 -3.20 -2.39 -8.16
N THR A 4 -3.04 -1.08 -7.99
CA THR A 4 -1.88 -0.30 -8.42
C THR A 4 -1.18 0.33 -7.22
N GLU A 5 0.07 0.77 -7.40
CA GLU A 5 0.81 1.53 -6.38
C GLU A 5 -0.01 2.73 -5.88
N VAL A 6 -0.70 3.42 -6.80
CA VAL A 6 -1.61 4.53 -6.48
C VAL A 6 -2.80 4.06 -5.63
N SER A 7 -3.34 2.86 -5.87
CA SER A 7 -4.41 2.29 -5.06
C SER A 7 -3.96 2.04 -3.62
N VAL A 8 -2.74 1.53 -3.45
CA VAL A 8 -2.13 1.30 -2.13
C VAL A 8 -1.90 2.62 -1.39
N ILE A 9 -1.32 3.62 -2.06
CA ILE A 9 -1.09 4.95 -1.48
C ILE A 9 -2.40 5.63 -1.06
N LYS A 10 -3.45 5.51 -1.89
CA LYS A 10 -4.78 6.02 -1.55
C LYS A 10 -5.36 5.30 -0.34
N ALA A 11 -5.27 3.96 -0.29
CA ALA A 11 -5.75 3.18 0.85
C ALA A 11 -5.02 3.57 2.14
N ALA A 12 -3.69 3.76 2.10
CA ALA A 12 -2.91 4.21 3.25
C ALA A 12 -3.34 5.59 3.75
N ARG A 13 -3.57 6.54 2.83
CA ARG A 13 -4.08 7.87 3.17
C ARG A 13 -5.48 7.81 3.78
N ASP A 14 -6.39 7.03 3.18
CA ASP A 14 -7.76 6.90 3.65
C ASP A 14 -7.82 6.21 5.01
N TRP A 15 -7.01 5.17 5.21
CA TRP A 15 -6.84 4.51 6.50
C TRP A 15 -6.35 5.47 7.58
N ALA A 16 -5.33 6.28 7.26
CA ALA A 16 -4.80 7.26 8.20
C ALA A 16 -5.85 8.32 8.57
N ALA A 17 -6.60 8.82 7.59
CA ALA A 17 -7.69 9.77 7.80
C ALA A 17 -8.80 9.17 8.69
N LYS A 18 -9.15 7.89 8.49
CA LYS A 18 -10.16 7.19 9.31
C LYS A 18 -9.72 6.98 10.76
N ASN A 19 -8.41 6.82 10.99
CA ASN A 19 -7.85 6.45 12.28
C ASN A 19 -7.19 7.62 13.03
N ASP A 20 -7.40 8.86 12.59
CA ASP A 20 -6.77 10.07 13.14
C ASP A 20 -5.23 9.95 13.21
N ARG A 21 -4.64 9.33 12.18
CA ARG A 21 -3.19 9.15 12.01
C ARG A 21 -2.64 10.15 11.00
N ASP A 22 -1.33 10.37 11.06
CA ASP A 22 -0.63 11.21 10.09
C ASP A 22 -0.65 10.55 8.70
N ALA A 23 -1.38 11.18 7.77
CA ALA A 23 -1.51 10.71 6.40
C ALA A 23 -0.18 10.72 5.63
N SER A 24 0.72 11.67 5.92
CA SER A 24 2.05 11.71 5.29
C SER A 24 2.91 10.55 5.75
N LYS A 25 2.84 10.21 7.05
CA LYS A 25 3.54 9.05 7.59
C LYS A 25 3.03 7.74 6.97
N ALA A 26 1.72 7.54 6.92
CA ALA A 26 1.14 6.33 6.32
C ALA A 26 1.45 6.19 4.82
N VAL A 27 1.44 7.31 4.09
CA VAL A 27 1.83 7.32 2.67
C VAL A 27 3.32 6.96 2.51
N ASN A 28 4.21 7.55 3.31
CA ASN A 28 5.64 7.20 3.28
C ASN A 28 5.89 5.72 3.61
N GLU A 29 5.17 5.17 4.59
CA GLU A 29 5.24 3.74 4.94
C GLU A 29 4.75 2.84 3.79
N ALA A 30 3.67 3.24 3.10
CA ALA A 30 3.19 2.54 1.91
C ALA A 30 4.18 2.60 0.75
N GLU A 31 4.79 3.76 0.49
CA GLU A 31 5.80 3.93 -0.57
C GLU A 31 7.06 3.11 -0.29
N ASP A 32 7.54 3.07 0.96
CA ASP A 32 8.67 2.24 1.37
C ASP A 32 8.36 0.74 1.21
N ALA A 33 7.16 0.31 1.61
CA ALA A 33 6.70 -1.07 1.43
C ALA A 33 6.65 -1.47 -0.05
N ILE A 34 6.10 -0.60 -0.91
CA ILE A 34 6.09 -0.77 -2.37
C ILE A 34 7.52 -0.87 -2.91
N GLY A 35 8.42 0.02 -2.52
CA GLY A 35 9.82 -0.01 -2.94
C GLY A 35 10.52 -1.32 -2.58
N LYS A 36 10.29 -1.84 -1.37
CA LYS A 36 10.83 -3.12 -0.90
C LYS A 36 10.31 -4.31 -1.72
N ILE A 37 9.00 -4.37 -1.98
CA ILE A 37 8.44 -5.48 -2.76
C ILE A 37 8.83 -5.40 -4.24
N LYS A 38 8.98 -4.20 -4.80
CA LYS A 38 9.42 -3.98 -6.19
C LYS A 38 10.87 -4.40 -6.42
N SER A 39 11.70 -4.28 -5.37
CA SER A 39 13.09 -4.75 -5.39
C SER A 39 13.22 -6.27 -5.27
N LYS A 40 12.17 -6.96 -4.79
CA LYS A 40 12.19 -8.39 -4.46
C LYS A 40 11.35 -9.27 -5.38
N PHE A 41 10.27 -8.73 -5.94
CA PHE A 41 9.28 -9.46 -6.71
C PHE A 41 9.04 -8.79 -8.06
N ILE A 42 8.71 -9.61 -9.07
CA ILE A 42 8.41 -9.16 -10.44
C ILE A 42 7.10 -9.78 -10.93
N GLY A 43 6.46 -9.15 -11.92
CA GLY A 43 5.26 -9.67 -12.59
C GLY A 43 4.12 -10.01 -11.60
N ASP A 44 3.65 -11.25 -11.63
CA ASP A 44 2.52 -11.70 -10.81
C ASP A 44 2.83 -11.76 -9.31
N GLN A 45 4.09 -12.03 -8.94
CA GLN A 45 4.49 -12.02 -7.53
C GLN A 45 4.44 -10.60 -6.96
N TYR A 46 4.88 -9.62 -7.76
CA TYR A 46 4.76 -8.21 -7.41
C TYR A 46 3.29 -7.82 -7.26
N GLN A 47 2.44 -8.23 -8.21
CA GLN A 47 1.01 -7.95 -8.17
C GLN A 47 0.35 -8.49 -6.89
N LYS A 48 0.61 -9.74 -6.53
CA LYS A 48 0.08 -10.35 -5.30
C LYS A 48 0.59 -9.66 -4.03
N ALA A 49 1.88 -9.30 -3.99
CA ALA A 49 2.45 -8.58 -2.86
C ALA A 49 1.79 -7.20 -2.70
N LEU A 50 1.56 -6.50 -3.81
CA LEU A 50 0.90 -5.20 -3.84
C LEU A 50 -0.57 -5.30 -3.38
N GLU A 51 -1.28 -6.35 -3.79
CA GLU A 51 -2.64 -6.66 -3.30
C GLU A 51 -2.67 -6.89 -1.79
N GLY A 52 -1.68 -7.60 -1.23
CA GLY A 52 -1.57 -7.81 0.21
C GLY A 52 -1.38 -6.51 1.00
N ILE A 53 -0.54 -5.59 0.51
CA ILE A 53 -0.36 -4.27 1.15
C ILE A 53 -1.66 -3.46 1.07
N TYR A 54 -2.36 -3.51 -0.07
CA TYR A 54 -3.65 -2.83 -0.21
C TYR A 54 -4.70 -3.36 0.76
N GLN A 55 -4.82 -4.69 0.90
CA GLN A 55 -5.74 -5.32 1.84
C GLN A 55 -5.44 -4.94 3.28
N HIS A 56 -4.15 -4.87 3.66
CA HIS A 56 -3.74 -4.44 5.00
C HIS A 56 -4.34 -3.08 5.40
N TYR A 57 -4.30 -2.08 4.50
CA TYR A 57 -4.89 -0.77 4.77
C TYR A 57 -6.43 -0.73 4.67
N MET A 58 -7.05 -1.73 4.04
CA MET A 58 -8.49 -1.85 3.92
C MET A 58 -9.15 -2.58 5.11
N GLU A 59 -8.42 -3.50 5.73
CA GLU A 59 -8.91 -4.35 6.83
C GLU A 59 -8.60 -3.79 8.23
N LEU A 60 -7.65 -2.85 8.34
CA LEU A 60 -7.34 -2.12 9.58
C LEU A 60 -8.31 -0.94 9.84
#